data_AF-A0A960TQ89-F1
#
_entry.id   AF-A0A960TQ89-F1
#
_cell.length_a   1.000
_cell.length_b   1.000
_cell.length_c   1.000
_cell.angle_alpha   90.00
_cell.angle_beta   90.00
_cell.angle_gamma   90.00
#
_symmetry.space_group_name_H-M   'P 1'
#
loop_
_entity.id
_entity.type
_entity.pdbx_description
1 polymer ?
#
loop_
_entity_poly.entity_id
_entity_poly.type
_entity_poly.pdbx_seq_one_letter_code
_entity_poly.pdbx_strand_id
1 'polypeptide(L)'
;MSETKSAVKSFSPITIGLAFFSMFFGSGNLVFPLFLGQYAESNWAYAFLGFALAGVIGPLFGVVAMVAYQGDTKKFFSSLGSKNALVFVTLLMLVWIPFGAAPRCIRVAYESFHTVTDLIPLWL
;
A
#
# COMPACT_ATOMS: atom_id res chain seq x y z
N MET A 1 4.65 -41.90 6.16
CA MET A 1 4.13 -40.55 6.47
C MET A 1 4.56 -39.63 5.33
N SER A 2 3.81 -39.73 4.24
CA SER A 2 3.90 -38.93 3.02
C SER A 2 3.23 -37.57 3.22
N GLU A 3 3.62 -36.59 2.40
CA GLU A 3 2.95 -35.28 2.18
C GLU A 3 3.15 -34.28 3.34
N THR A 4 3.67 -33.05 3.17
CA THR A 4 3.64 -32.08 2.07
C THR A 4 4.88 -31.18 2.13
N LYS A 5 5.90 -31.40 1.28
CA LYS A 5 6.82 -30.31 0.93
C LYS A 5 6.05 -29.41 -0.04
N SER A 6 5.36 -28.42 0.51
CA SER A 6 4.68 -27.37 -0.24
C SER A 6 5.62 -26.87 -1.33
N ALA A 7 5.21 -27.05 -2.59
CA ALA A 7 5.97 -26.65 -3.76
C ALA A 7 6.12 -25.12 -3.71
N VAL A 8 7.27 -24.65 -3.20
CA VAL A 8 7.68 -23.26 -3.33
C VAL A 8 7.95 -23.05 -4.81
N LYS A 9 6.93 -22.59 -5.54
CA LYS A 9 7.07 -22.15 -6.92
C LYS A 9 8.13 -21.05 -6.91
N SER A 10 9.28 -21.27 -7.57
CA SER A 10 10.31 -20.23 -7.69
C SER A 10 9.71 -19.10 -8.51
N PHE A 11 9.13 -18.11 -7.85
CA PHE A 11 8.68 -16.91 -8.53
C PHE A 11 9.91 -16.26 -9.14
N SER A 12 9.86 -16.04 -10.45
CA SER A 12 10.88 -15.27 -11.13
C SER A 12 10.97 -13.89 -10.46
N PRO A 13 12.16 -13.30 -10.31
CA PRO A 13 12.30 -11.93 -9.79
C PRO A 13 11.43 -10.94 -10.57
N ILE A 14 11.16 -11.22 -11.85
CA ILE A 14 10.24 -10.45 -12.69
C ILE A 14 8.80 -10.54 -12.17
N THR A 15 8.34 -11.74 -11.77
CA THR A 15 6.99 -11.92 -11.22
C THR A 15 6.84 -11.27 -9.85
N ILE A 16 7.86 -11.36 -9.00
CA ILE A 16 7.89 -10.69 -7.69
C ILE A 16 7.88 -9.17 -7.89
N GLY A 17 8.71 -8.65 -8.79
CA GLY A 17 8.73 -7.24 -9.16
C GLY A 17 7.38 -6.75 -9.69
N LEU A 18 6.72 -7.53 -10.55
CA LEU A 18 5.41 -7.19 -11.09
C LEU A 18 4.30 -7.25 -10.02
N ALA A 19 4.40 -8.15 -9.04
CA ALA A 19 3.48 -8.22 -7.90
C ALA A 19 3.62 -6.99 -6.99
N PHE A 20 4.85 -6.59 -6.66
CA PHE A 20 5.10 -5.35 -5.92
C PHE A 20 4.66 -4.12 -6.72
N PHE A 21 4.94 -4.07 -8.02
CA PHE A 21 4.45 -3.03 -8.91
C PHE A 21 2.92 -2.94 -8.84
N SER A 22 2.18 -4.04 -9.04
CA SER A 22 0.72 -4.05 -8.95
C SER A 22 0.20 -3.59 -7.58
N MET A 23 0.86 -4.00 -6.49
CA MET A 23 0.49 -3.60 -5.13
C MET A 23 0.62 -2.08 -4.90
N PHE A 24 1.61 -1.44 -5.52
CA PHE A 24 1.81 0.01 -5.41
C PHE A 24 1.12 0.82 -6.50
N PHE A 25 0.85 0.28 -7.68
CA PHE A 25 0.19 0.98 -8.79
C PHE A 25 -1.35 0.87 -8.78
N GLY A 26 -1.95 0.40 -7.67
CA GLY A 26 -3.41 0.41 -7.51
C GLY A 26 -4.02 1.82 -7.56
N SER A 27 -5.31 1.91 -7.91
CA SER A 27 -6.03 3.18 -8.20
C SER A 27 -5.77 4.31 -7.19
N GLY A 28 -5.76 4.01 -5.90
CA GLY A 28 -5.54 5.03 -4.87
C GLY A 28 -4.09 5.54 -4.72
N ASN A 29 -3.09 4.86 -5.29
CA ASN A 29 -1.70 5.36 -5.31
C ASN A 29 -1.38 6.13 -6.60
N LEU A 30 -2.25 6.10 -7.61
CA LEU A 30 -2.13 6.89 -8.83
C LEU A 30 -2.88 8.24 -8.72
N VAL A 31 -4.00 8.27 -8.00
CA VAL A 31 -4.76 9.52 -7.76
C VAL A 31 -3.96 10.54 -6.97
N PHE A 32 -3.14 10.11 -6.00
CA PHE A 32 -2.31 11.03 -5.22
C PHE A 32 -1.21 11.73 -6.00
N PRO A 33 -0.35 11.08 -6.78
CA PRO A 33 0.65 11.78 -7.59
C PRO A 33 0.02 12.66 -8.69
N LEU A 34 -1.16 12.31 -9.22
CA LEU A 34 -1.89 13.20 -10.12
C LEU A 34 -2.30 14.50 -9.43
N PHE A 35 -2.92 14.38 -8.25
CA PHE A 35 -3.25 15.53 -7.41
C PHE A 35 -2.00 16.30 -6.98
N LEU A 36 -0.97 15.62 -6.48
CA LEU A 36 0.28 16.25 -6.07
C LEU A 36 0.96 16.99 -7.23
N GLY A 37 0.87 16.44 -8.44
CA GLY A 37 1.38 17.07 -9.65
C GLY A 37 0.61 18.33 -10.03
N GLN A 38 -0.71 18.34 -9.88
CA GLN A 38 -1.53 19.54 -10.06
C GLN A 38 -1.16 20.65 -9.05
N TYR A 39 -0.94 20.29 -7.78
CA TYR A 39 -0.57 21.25 -6.73
C TYR A 39 0.90 21.70 -6.77
N ALA A 40 1.79 20.87 -7.31
CA ALA A 40 3.23 21.19 -7.36
C ALA A 40 3.59 22.12 -8.52
N GLU A 41 2.70 22.32 -9.49
CA GLU A 41 2.89 23.16 -10.68
C GLU A 41 4.31 23.00 -11.29
N SER A 42 5.18 23.99 -11.11
CA SER A 42 6.55 24.02 -11.63
C SER A 42 7.54 23.11 -10.89
N ASN A 43 7.22 22.66 -9.69
CA ASN A 43 8.08 21.84 -8.81
C ASN A 43 7.70 20.35 -8.79
N TRP A 44 7.12 19.85 -9.88
CA TRP A 44 6.69 18.45 -10.01
C TRP A 44 7.78 17.42 -9.69
N ALA A 45 9.06 17.73 -9.98
CA ALA A 45 10.18 16.83 -9.73
C ALA A 45 10.39 16.55 -8.23
N TYR A 46 10.23 17.57 -7.38
CA TYR A 46 10.33 17.43 -5.93
C TYR A 46 9.13 16.66 -5.35
N ALA A 47 7.93 16.94 -5.88
CA ALA A 47 6.70 16.24 -5.51
C ALA A 47 6.78 14.74 -5.87
N PHE A 48 7.30 14.41 -7.05
CA PHE A 48 7.54 13.05 -7.49
C PHE A 48 8.57 12.33 -6.61
N LEU A 49 9.70 12.97 -6.30
CA LEU A 49 10.73 12.40 -5.42
C LEU A 49 10.18 12.10 -4.02
N GLY A 50 9.42 13.04 -3.43
CA GLY A 50 8.79 12.84 -2.12
C GLY A 50 7.78 11.69 -2.14
N PHE A 51 6.95 11.59 -3.18
CA PHE A 51 6.02 10.49 -3.37
C PHE A 51 6.73 9.14 -3.56
N ALA A 52 7.74 9.08 -4.41
CA ALA A 52 8.50 7.86 -4.68
C ALA A 52 9.22 7.37 -3.41
N LEU A 53 9.84 8.27 -2.65
CA LEU A 53 10.48 7.92 -1.38
C LEU A 53 9.45 7.43 -0.35
N ALA A 54 8.34 8.14 -0.14
CA ALA A 54 7.31 7.73 0.80
C ALA A 54 6.66 6.38 0.41
N GLY A 55 6.41 6.17 -0.88
CA GLY A 55 5.81 4.96 -1.42
C GLY A 55 6.74 3.74 -1.35
N VAL A 56 8.05 3.92 -1.45
CA VAL A 56 9.04 2.82 -1.43
C VAL A 56 9.51 2.49 -0.02
N ILE A 57 9.75 3.50 0.82
CA ILE A 57 10.37 3.30 2.15
C ILE A 57 9.50 2.43 3.06
N GLY A 58 8.19 2.70 3.15
CA GLY A 58 7.29 1.96 4.04
C GLY A 58 7.26 0.44 3.75
N PRO A 59 6.98 0.03 2.50
CA PRO A 59 7.00 -1.37 2.13
C PRO A 59 8.38 -2.00 2.19
N LEU A 60 9.44 -1.25 1.86
CA LEU A 60 10.82 -1.72 1.99
C LEU A 60 11.14 -2.08 3.45
N PHE A 61 10.77 -1.24 4.41
CA PHE A 61 10.90 -1.55 5.84
C PHE A 61 10.13 -2.80 6.23
N GLY A 62 8.91 -2.99 5.71
CA GLY A 62 8.11 -4.20 5.94
C GLY A 62 8.79 -5.47 5.42
N VAL A 63 9.36 -5.43 4.22
CA VAL A 63 10.09 -6.56 3.64
C VAL A 63 11.36 -6.85 4.42
N VAL A 64 12.16 -5.82 4.75
CA VAL A 64 13.39 -5.98 5.54
C VAL A 64 13.07 -6.56 6.92
N ALA A 65 12.01 -6.10 7.58
CA ALA A 65 11.55 -6.67 8.82
C ALA A 65 11.18 -8.16 8.65
N MET A 66 10.39 -8.52 7.64
CA MET A 66 10.00 -9.93 7.43
C MET A 66 11.20 -10.83 7.10
N VAL A 67 12.18 -10.34 6.32
CA VAL A 67 13.41 -11.07 6.00
C VAL A 67 14.26 -11.30 7.25
N ALA A 68 14.35 -10.32 8.15
CA ALA A 68 15.10 -10.45 9.40
C ALA A 68 14.56 -11.57 10.30
N TYR A 69 13.26 -11.87 10.22
CA TYR A 69 12.61 -12.96 10.96
C TYR A 69 12.38 -14.22 10.12
N GLN A 70 13.13 -14.40 9.02
CA GLN A 70 13.06 -15.57 8.13
C GLN A 70 11.66 -15.86 7.57
N GLY A 71 10.81 -14.83 7.44
CA GLY A 71 9.42 -14.98 6.98
C GLY A 71 8.49 -15.64 7.99
N ASP A 72 8.93 -15.90 9.23
CA ASP A 72 8.10 -16.50 10.27
C ASP A 72 7.30 -15.41 11.01
N THR A 73 6.08 -15.17 10.51
CA THR A 73 5.15 -14.20 11.08
C THR A 73 4.82 -14.48 12.54
N LYS A 74 4.85 -15.76 12.97
CA LYS A 74 4.57 -16.12 14.37
C LYS A 74 5.75 -15.73 15.27
N LYS A 75 6.99 -15.88 14.80
CA LYS A 75 8.18 -15.41 15.53
C LYS A 75 8.24 -13.89 15.61
N PHE A 76 7.92 -13.19 14.53
CA PHE A 76 7.83 -11.73 14.48
C PHE A 76 6.87 -11.19 15.56
N PHE A 77 5.67 -11.75 15.64
CA PHE A 77 4.68 -11.37 16.65
C PHE A 77 4.98 -11.93 18.05
N SER A 78 5.67 -13.08 18.17
CA SER A 78 6.06 -13.62 19.48
C SER A 78 7.05 -12.75 20.24
N SER A 79 7.81 -11.89 19.54
CA SER A 79 8.69 -10.89 20.16
C SER A 79 7.92 -9.92 21.08
N LEU A 80 6.62 -9.70 20.80
CA LEU A 80 5.72 -8.89 21.64
C LEU A 80 4.97 -9.71 22.72
N GLY A 81 5.07 -11.04 22.70
CA GLY A 81 4.29 -11.96 23.55
C GLY A 81 2.91 -12.31 22.95
N SER A 82 2.52 -13.60 22.99
CA SER A 82 1.37 -14.12 22.23
C SER A 82 0.02 -13.43 22.49
N LYS A 83 -0.26 -13.00 23.72
CA LYS A 83 -1.50 -12.26 24.05
C LYS A 83 -1.43 -10.79 23.63
N ASN A 84 -0.31 -10.12 23.91
CA ASN A 84 -0.14 -8.70 23.62
C ASN A 84 0.01 -8.43 22.11
N ALA A 85 0.62 -9.36 21.37
CA ALA A 85 0.76 -9.26 19.93
C ALA A 85 -0.60 -9.32 19.22
N LEU A 86 -1.53 -10.17 19.68
CA LEU A 86 -2.88 -10.24 19.12
C LEU A 86 -3.62 -8.92 19.37
N VAL A 87 -3.61 -8.43 20.61
CA VAL A 87 -4.21 -7.12 20.96
C VAL A 87 -3.62 -6.00 20.13
N PHE A 88 -2.30 -5.96 20.00
CA PHE A 88 -1.59 -4.95 19.20
C PHE A 88 -2.01 -5.01 17.72
N VAL A 89 -1.99 -6.19 17.09
CA VAL A 89 -2.39 -6.36 15.68
C VAL A 89 -3.85 -5.99 15.48
N THR A 90 -4.74 -6.40 16.37
CA THR A 90 -6.16 -6.05 16.30
C THR A 90 -6.36 -4.54 16.39
N LEU A 91 -5.72 -3.86 17.35
CA LEU A 91 -5.77 -2.41 17.46
C LEU A 91 -5.20 -1.72 16.22
N LEU A 92 -4.07 -2.21 15.70
CA LEU A 92 -3.43 -1.65 14.51
C LEU A 92 -4.37 -1.76 13.29
N MET A 93 -5.01 -2.90 13.10
CA MET A 93 -6.00 -3.10 12.02
C MET A 93 -7.23 -2.21 12.22
N LEU A 94 -7.72 -2.07 13.45
CA LEU A 94 -8.89 -1.26 13.77
C LEU A 94 -8.63 0.24 13.58
N VAL A 95 -7.40 0.71 13.83
CA VAL A 95 -6.98 2.10 13.55
C VAL A 95 -6.68 2.28 12.05
N TRP A 96 -6.09 1.29 11.39
CA TRP A 96 -5.73 1.40 9.97
C TRP A 96 -6.96 1.54 9.05
N ILE A 97 -8.09 0.93 9.40
CA ILE A 97 -9.34 1.03 8.63
C ILE A 97 -9.85 2.49 8.52
N PRO A 98 -10.10 3.23 9.61
CA PRO A 98 -10.59 4.60 9.56
C PRO A 98 -9.53 5.61 9.11
N PHE A 99 -8.25 5.41 9.44
CA PHE A 99 -7.21 6.40 9.13
C PHE A 99 -6.46 6.14 7.81
N GLY A 100 -6.40 4.90 7.35
CA GLY A 100 -5.72 4.52 6.12
C GLY A 100 -6.70 4.27 4.96
N ALA A 101 -7.60 3.30 5.13
CA ALA A 101 -8.46 2.84 4.04
C ALA A 101 -9.57 3.85 3.69
N ALA A 102 -10.27 4.40 4.69
CA ALA A 102 -11.38 5.32 4.48
C ALA A 102 -10.99 6.62 3.72
N PRO A 103 -9.99 7.42 4.15
CA PRO A 103 -9.62 8.64 3.43
C PRO A 103 -9.09 8.34 2.02
N ARG A 104 -8.46 7.17 1.80
CA ARG A 104 -8.00 6.75 0.47
C ARG A 104 -9.18 6.52 -0.49
N CYS A 105 -10.24 5.86 -0.02
CA CYS A 105 -11.45 5.64 -0.82
C CYS A 105 -12.21 6.94 -1.07
N ILE A 106 -12.34 7.81 -0.06
CA ILE A 106 -13.02 9.10 -0.18
C ILE A 106 -12.35 9.97 -1.23
N ARG A 107 -11.02 10.06 -1.24
CA ARG A 107 -10.33 10.89 -2.25
C ARG A 107 -10.52 10.38 -3.67
N VAL A 108 -10.45 9.06 -3.89
CA VAL A 108 -10.70 8.48 -5.22
C VAL A 108 -12.14 8.76 -5.67
N ALA A 109 -13.11 8.64 -4.77
CA ALA A 109 -14.51 8.95 -5.06
C ALA A 109 -14.72 10.43 -5.39
N TYR A 110 -14.09 11.35 -4.63
CA TYR A 110 -14.16 12.79 -4.86
C TYR A 110 -13.62 13.18 -6.25
N GLU A 111 -12.42 12.72 -6.60
CA GLU A 111 -11.79 13.02 -7.89
C GLU A 111 -12.58 12.42 -9.06
N SER A 112 -13.11 11.21 -8.89
CA SER A 112 -13.95 10.56 -9.90
C SER A 112 -15.25 11.33 -10.11
N PHE A 113 -15.86 11.83 -9.03
CA PHE A 113 -17.10 12.61 -9.12
C PHE A 113 -16.89 13.98 -9.76
N HIS A 114 -15.84 14.71 -9.38
CA HIS A 114 -15.51 16.01 -9.98
C HIS A 114 -15.27 15.89 -11.49
N THR A 115 -14.54 14.85 -11.92
CA THR A 115 -14.31 14.59 -13.34
C THR A 115 -15.62 14.31 -14.08
N VAL A 116 -16.55 13.56 -13.48
CA VAL A 116 -17.84 13.27 -14.10
C VAL A 116 -18.71 14.52 -14.21
N THR A 117 -18.70 15.42 -13.23
CA THR A 117 -19.44 16.69 -13.30
C THR A 117 -18.88 17.68 -14.32
N ASP A 118 -17.57 17.65 -14.60
CA ASP A 118 -16.96 18.47 -15.65
C ASP A 118 -17.29 17.98 -17.07
N LEU A 119 -17.56 16.67 -17.23
CA LEU A 119 -17.92 16.06 -18.52
C LEU A 119 -19.42 16.17 -18.87
N ILE A 120 -20.29 16.43 -17.90
CA ILE A 120 -21.73 16.59 -18.11
C ILE A 120 -22.05 18.08 -18.03
N PRO A 121 -22.22 18.78 -19.16
CA PRO A 121 -22.67 20.16 -19.12
C PRO A 121 -24.05 20.25 -18.46
N LEU A 122 -24.10 20.78 -17.24
CA LEU A 122 -25.31 20.97 -16.42
C LEU A 122 -26.30 22.00 -16.99
N TRP A 123 -26.16 22.37 -18.27
CA TRP A 123 -27.01 23.29 -19.01
C TRP A 123 -27.93 22.57 -20.01
N LEU A 124 -28.28 21.30 -19.77
CA LEU A 124 -29.35 20.59 -20.47
C LEU A 124 -30.28 19.89 -19.47
#